data_AF-A0A8J7Z4K5-F1
#
_entry.id   AF-A0A8J7Z4K5-F1
#
_cell.length_a   1.000
_cell.length_b   1.000
_cell.length_c   1.000
_cell.angle_alpha   90.00
_cell.angle_beta   90.00
_cell.angle_gamma   90.00
#
_symmetry.space_group_name_H-M   'P 1'
#
loop_
_entity.id
_entity.type
_entity.pdbx_description
1 polymer ?
#
loop_
_entity_poly.entity_id
_entity_poly.type
_entity_poly.pdbx_seq_one_letter_code
_entity_poly.pdbx_strand_id
1 'polypeptide(L)'
;MQVICSQGQFHDALAIASCAAPAKPSHPVLANVLVVADANAQQVHLTVTDLAMTLQASFEAQVLLGSEITVPVEMLSGMVKQFPTGKLLSGNSSDFIFSIGI
;
A
#
# COMPACT_ATOMS: atom_id res chain seq x y z
N MET A 1 -8.53 4.61 6.80
CA MET A 1 -8.36 3.40 5.99
C MET A 1 -8.37 2.18 6.88
N GLN A 2 -9.11 1.12 6.53
CA GLN A 2 -9.02 -0.17 7.21
C GLN A 2 -9.16 -1.31 6.19
N VAL A 3 -8.08 -2.08 6.00
CA VAL A 3 -8.01 -3.18 5.03
C VAL A 3 -7.39 -4.43 5.66
N ILE A 4 -7.80 -5.61 5.22
CA ILE A 4 -7.23 -6.89 5.60
C ILE A 4 -6.61 -7.52 4.36
N CYS A 5 -5.32 -7.83 4.41
CA CYS A 5 -4.59 -8.40 3.28
C CYS A 5 -3.39 -9.21 3.76
N SER A 6 -2.74 -9.94 2.85
CA SER A 6 -1.48 -10.60 3.16
C SER A 6 -0.31 -9.60 3.08
N GLN A 7 0.69 -9.78 3.95
CA GLN A 7 1.91 -8.96 3.91
C GLN A 7 2.61 -9.07 2.54
N GLY A 8 2.71 -10.28 1.99
CA GLY A 8 3.38 -10.55 0.72
C GLY A 8 2.75 -9.77 -0.43
N GLN A 9 1.42 -9.82 -0.57
CA GLN A 9 0.73 -9.08 -1.62
C GLN A 9 0.94 -7.57 -1.51
N PHE A 10 0.85 -7.02 -0.29
CA PHE A 10 1.09 -5.60 -0.08
C PHE A 10 2.55 -5.24 -0.44
N HIS A 11 3.50 -6.01 0.05
CA HIS A 11 4.93 -5.80 -0.18
C HIS A 11 5.26 -5.82 -1.68
N ASP A 12 4.78 -6.83 -2.40
CA ASP A 12 5.09 -7.03 -3.81
C ASP A 12 4.46 -5.95 -4.68
N ALA A 13 3.20 -5.59 -4.42
CA ALA A 13 2.54 -4.48 -5.12
C ALA A 13 3.26 -3.14 -4.85
N LEU A 14 3.67 -2.89 -3.59
CA LEU A 14 4.41 -1.69 -3.23
C LEU A 14 5.78 -1.65 -3.91
N ALA A 15 6.50 -2.78 -3.96
CA ALA A 15 7.78 -2.87 -4.65
C ALA A 15 7.65 -2.54 -6.14
N ILE A 16 6.59 -3.00 -6.81
CA ILE A 16 6.32 -2.68 -8.22
C ILE A 16 6.04 -1.19 -8.40
N ALA A 17 5.11 -0.61 -7.64
CA ALA A 17 4.75 0.81 -7.77
C ALA A 17 5.95 1.72 -7.47
N SER A 18 6.74 1.37 -6.45
CA SER A 18 7.91 2.15 -6.00
C SER A 18 9.01 2.26 -7.05
N CYS A 19 9.02 1.43 -8.10
CA CYS A 19 9.96 1.57 -9.21
C CYS A 19 9.83 2.92 -9.94
N ALA A 20 8.67 3.59 -9.86
CA ALA A 20 8.48 4.94 -10.40
C ALA A 20 8.89 6.06 -9.43
N ALA A 21 9.31 5.72 -8.20
CA ALA A 21 9.70 6.73 -7.21
C ALA A 21 11.06 7.35 -7.59
N PRO A 22 11.16 8.68 -7.72
CA PRO A 22 12.43 9.34 -7.99
C PRO A 22 13.33 9.33 -6.74
N ALA A 23 14.59 8.93 -6.89
CA ALA A 23 15.57 8.95 -5.79
C ALA A 23 15.84 10.36 -5.23
N LYS A 24 15.60 11.39 -6.04
CA LYS A 24 15.67 12.81 -5.66
C LYS A 24 14.44 13.53 -6.22
N PRO A 25 13.30 13.51 -5.49
CA PRO A 25 12.06 14.10 -5.95
C PRO A 25 12.22 15.62 -6.12
N SER A 26 11.68 16.18 -7.20
CA SER A 26 11.61 17.63 -7.40
C SER A 26 10.63 18.30 -6.43
N HIS A 27 9.58 17.57 -6.04
CA HIS A 27 8.55 18.00 -5.10
C HIS A 27 8.31 16.88 -4.09
N PRO A 28 8.18 17.17 -2.78
CA PRO A 28 8.04 16.14 -1.74
C PRO A 28 6.91 15.13 -2.00
N VAL A 29 5.80 15.56 -2.62
CA VAL A 29 4.67 14.69 -2.95
C VAL A 29 5.03 13.55 -3.92
N LEU A 30 6.05 13.72 -4.76
CA LEU A 30 6.48 12.69 -5.72
C LEU A 30 7.27 11.55 -5.06
N ALA A 31 7.68 11.70 -3.79
CA ALA A 31 8.23 10.61 -3.00
C ALA A 31 7.15 9.79 -2.27
N ASN A 32 5.87 10.10 -2.52
CA ASN A 32 4.75 9.39 -1.92
C ASN A 32 4.19 8.33 -2.87
N VAL A 33 3.60 7.30 -2.28
CA VAL A 33 2.65 6.42 -2.94
C VAL A 33 1.24 6.87 -2.59
N LEU A 34 0.39 6.95 -3.61
CA LEU A 34 -1.05 7.06 -3.46
C LEU A 34 -1.61 5.66 -3.17
N VAL A 35 -2.31 5.52 -2.05
CA VAL A 35 -2.98 4.31 -1.61
C VAL A 35 -4.48 4.54 -1.71
N VAL A 36 -5.15 3.78 -2.57
CA VAL A 36 -6.60 3.79 -2.72
C VAL A 36 -7.16 2.45 -2.26
N ALA A 37 -7.95 2.44 -1.20
CA ALA A 37 -8.69 1.27 -0.75
C ALA A 37 -10.14 1.37 -1.28
N ASP A 38 -10.47 0.57 -2.28
CA ASP A 38 -11.79 0.54 -2.91
C ASP A 38 -12.67 -0.52 -2.26
N ALA A 39 -13.69 -0.07 -1.50
CA ALA A 39 -14.64 -0.94 -0.83
C ALA A 39 -15.61 -1.65 -1.78
N ASN A 40 -15.85 -1.11 -2.97
CA ASN A 40 -16.74 -1.74 -3.96
C ASN A 40 -16.01 -2.84 -4.71
N ALA A 41 -14.77 -2.59 -5.12
CA ALA A 41 -13.94 -3.57 -5.83
C ALA A 41 -13.25 -4.58 -4.90
N GLN A 42 -13.17 -4.29 -3.59
CA GLN A 42 -12.37 -5.07 -2.63
C GLN A 42 -10.89 -5.17 -3.04
N GLN A 43 -10.34 -4.04 -3.47
CA GLN A 43 -8.97 -3.93 -3.94
C GLN A 43 -8.26 -2.74 -3.29
N VAL A 44 -6.93 -2.86 -3.21
CA VAL A 44 -6.05 -1.74 -2.92
C VAL A 44 -5.24 -1.43 -4.17
N HIS A 45 -5.19 -0.15 -4.54
CA HIS A 45 -4.33 0.37 -5.60
C HIS A 45 -3.20 1.18 -4.98
N LEU A 46 -1.98 0.94 -5.47
CA LEU A 46 -0.76 1.64 -5.10
C LEU A 46 -0.21 2.33 -6.34
N THR A 47 -0.17 3.66 -6.33
CA THR A 47 0.24 4.46 -7.48
C THR A 47 1.39 5.39 -7.12
N VAL A 48 2.45 5.39 -7.92
CA VAL A 48 3.59 6.30 -7.79
C VAL A 48 3.86 6.94 -9.15
N THR A 49 4.25 8.21 -9.15
CA THR A 49 4.57 8.97 -10.37
C THR A 49 5.75 9.90 -10.16
N ASP A 50 6.55 10.09 -11.20
CA ASP A 50 7.60 11.12 -11.28
C ASP A 50 7.24 12.27 -12.23
N LEU A 51 5.95 12.37 -12.61
CA LEU A 51 5.36 13.25 -13.64
C LEU A 51 5.57 12.82 -15.09
N ALA A 52 6.62 12.06 -15.39
CA ALA A 52 6.87 11.54 -16.74
C ALA A 52 6.33 10.12 -16.91
N MET A 53 6.42 9.32 -15.85
CA MET A 53 5.98 7.94 -15.77
C MET A 53 5.12 7.73 -14.52
N THR A 54 4.11 6.89 -14.66
CA THR A 54 3.25 6.45 -13.56
C THR A 54 3.20 4.93 -13.53
N LEU A 55 3.47 4.34 -12.38
CA LEU A 55 3.26 2.91 -12.14
C LEU A 55 2.15 2.72 -11.12
N GLN A 56 1.24 1.81 -11.45
CA GLN A 56 0.18 1.39 -10.56
C GLN A 56 0.20 -0.13 -10.42
N ALA A 57 0.17 -0.60 -9.18
CA ALA A 57 -0.05 -2.00 -8.84
C ALA A 57 -1.32 -2.12 -8.01
N SER A 58 -1.95 -3.29 -8.07
CA SER A 58 -3.15 -3.57 -7.27
C SER A 58 -3.16 -5.00 -6.76
N PHE A 59 -3.86 -5.21 -5.66
CA PHE A 59 -4.06 -6.52 -5.07
C PHE A 59 -5.44 -6.60 -4.40
N GLU A 60 -5.97 -7.82 -4.34
CA GLU A 60 -7.19 -8.15 -3.61
C GLU A 60 -6.98 -7.96 -2.11
N ALA A 61 -7.92 -7.30 -1.44
CA ALA A 61 -7.91 -7.09 -0.01
C ALA A 61 -9.34 -6.93 0.52
N GLN A 62 -9.61 -7.40 1.72
CA GLN A 62 -10.89 -7.11 2.36
C GLN A 62 -10.89 -5.66 2.86
N VAL A 63 -11.62 -4.79 2.19
CA VAL A 63 -11.69 -3.36 2.51
C VAL A 63 -12.89 -3.13 3.44
N LEU A 64 -12.60 -2.87 4.71
CA LEU A 64 -13.61 -2.58 5.75
C LEU A 64 -13.99 -1.09 5.76
N LEU A 65 -13.02 -0.23 5.51
CA LEU A 65 -13.21 1.21 5.40
C LEU A 65 -12.36 1.75 4.23
N GLY A 66 -13.04 2.07 3.13
CA GLY A 66 -12.42 2.65 1.94
C GLY A 66 -11.85 4.05 2.21
N SER A 67 -10.82 4.41 1.46
CA SER A 67 -10.14 5.69 1.60
C SER A 67 -9.12 5.92 0.50
N GLU A 68 -8.69 7.16 0.36
CA GLU A 68 -7.58 7.57 -0.49
C GLU A 68 -6.59 8.41 0.33
N ILE A 69 -5.32 8.05 0.31
CA ILE A 69 -4.27 8.74 1.07
C ILE A 69 -2.93 8.66 0.35
N THR A 70 -2.09 9.69 0.50
CA THR A 70 -0.68 9.60 0.08
C THR A 70 0.22 9.47 1.31
N VAL A 71 1.21 8.59 1.23
CA VAL A 71 2.21 8.38 2.30
C VAL A 71 3.61 8.21 1.69
N PRO A 72 4.69 8.57 2.40
CA PRO A 72 6.04 8.39 1.89
C PRO A 72 6.35 6.92 1.59
N VAL A 73 6.91 6.64 0.41
CA VAL A 73 7.21 5.28 -0.06
C VAL A 73 8.15 4.55 0.89
N GLU A 74 9.22 5.22 1.32
CA GLU A 74 10.24 4.62 2.20
C GLU A 74 9.66 4.25 3.56
N MET A 75 8.82 5.13 4.13
CA MET A 75 8.15 4.89 5.41
C MET A 75 7.21 3.69 5.32
N LEU A 76 6.34 3.66 4.30
CA LEU A 76 5.39 2.57 4.11
C LEU A 76 6.12 1.24 3.85
N SER A 77 7.17 1.26 3.03
CA SER A 77 8.00 0.08 2.75
C SER A 77 8.68 -0.45 4.01
N GLY A 78 9.18 0.45 4.86
CA GLY A 78 9.75 0.11 6.16
C GLY A 78 8.73 -0.54 7.10
N MET A 79 7.50 0.00 7.15
CA MET A 79 6.41 -0.56 7.96
C MET A 79 5.97 -1.94 7.47
N VAL A 80 5.73 -2.09 6.16
CA VAL A 80 5.27 -3.35 5.58
C VAL A 80 6.26 -4.46 5.82
N LYS A 81 7.57 -4.19 5.76
CA LYS A 81 8.63 -5.17 6.07
C LYS A 81 8.64 -5.63 7.53
N GLN A 82 8.18 -4.78 8.46
CA GLN A 82 8.10 -5.11 9.88
C GLN A 82 6.81 -5.86 10.25
N PHE A 83 5.81 -5.89 9.36
CA PHE A 83 4.60 -6.65 9.62
C PHE A 83 4.91 -8.14 9.76
N PRO A 84 4.25 -8.82 10.70
CA PRO A 84 4.46 -10.25 10.85
C PRO A 84 4.01 -10.96 9.58
N THR A 85 4.90 -11.77 9.02
CA THR A 85 4.62 -12.64 7.87
C THR A 85 3.68 -13.80 8.23
N GLY A 86 3.22 -13.88 9.48
CA GLY A 86 2.27 -14.88 9.95
C GLY A 86 1.69 -14.64 11.35
N LYS A 87 0.39 -14.92 11.45
CA LYS A 87 -0.52 -15.10 12.61
C LYS A 87 -0.59 -13.96 13.64
N LEU A 88 -1.48 -13.00 13.39
CA LEU A 88 -2.19 -12.26 14.43
C LEU A 88 -3.71 -12.49 14.29
N LEU A 89 -4.23 -13.36 15.17
CA LEU A 89 -5.62 -13.46 15.65
C LEU A 89 -6.77 -13.61 14.62
N SER A 90 -7.18 -14.88 14.43
CA SER A 90 -8.53 -15.36 14.12
C SER A 90 -9.24 -14.87 12.83
N GLY A 91 -8.86 -15.44 11.68
CA GLY A 91 -9.62 -15.43 10.43
C GLY A 91 -8.71 -15.55 9.22
N ASN A 92 -8.61 -16.75 8.61
CA ASN A 92 -7.67 -17.16 7.56
C ASN A 92 -6.16 -16.95 7.86
N SER A 93 -5.32 -17.83 7.32
CA SER A 93 -4.04 -18.21 7.91
C SER A 93 -2.84 -17.26 7.71
N SER A 94 -2.99 -16.13 7.01
CA SER A 94 -1.86 -15.27 6.59
C SER A 94 -2.15 -13.76 6.58
N ASP A 95 -3.32 -13.35 7.05
CA ASP A 95 -3.84 -12.00 6.78
C ASP A 95 -3.61 -11.08 7.99
N PHE A 96 -3.35 -9.80 7.73
CA PHE A 96 -3.16 -8.78 8.76
C PHE A 96 -4.10 -7.58 8.51
N ILE A 97 -4.48 -6.90 9.59
CA ILE A 97 -5.29 -5.67 9.51
C ILE A 97 -4.35 -4.48 9.38
N PHE A 98 -4.37 -3.82 8.23
CA PHE A 98 -3.73 -2.53 8.04
C PHE A 98 -4.74 -1.41 8.33
N SER A 99 -4.45 -0.60 9.34
CA SER A 99 -5.27 0.56 9.71
C SER A 99 -4.43 1.82 9.71
N ILE A 100 -4.84 2.81 8.90
CA ILE A 100 -4.33 4.18 8.99
C ILE A 100 -5.46 5.05 9.53
N GLY A 101 -5.27 5.57 10.75
CA GLY A 101 -6.03 6.69 11.29
C GLY A 101 -5.37 7.99 10.87
N ILE A 102 -6.15 8.90 10.29
CA ILE A 102 -5.76 10.29 10.04
C ILE A 102 -6.39 11.13 11.14
#